data_AF-A0A522D8K5-F1
#
_entry.id   AF-A0A522D8K5-F1
#
_cell.length_a   1.000
_cell.length_b   1.000
_cell.length_c   1.000
_cell.angle_alpha   90.00
_cell.angle_beta   90.00
_cell.angle_gamma   90.00
#
_symmetry.space_group_name_H-M   'P 1'
#
loop_
_entity.id
_entity.type
_entity.pdbx_description
1 polymer ?
#
loop_
_entity_poly.entity_id
_entity_poly.type
_entity_poly.pdbx_seq_one_letter_code
_entity_poly.pdbx_strand_id
1 'polypeptide(L)'
;MSGGPLTEKRPEQSFILTKLDSFITWAQKNSLWPFGSGLACCAMEMIATAASHYDIARFGMELFRASPRQADLFIVSGTVTNKMAPVIRRLWEQMPDPKWVVAMGNCAISGGPFPSYSVLQGVDKVIPVDVYVAGCPPGPQALLDGLILLQEKISREHPTQVMFKARY
;
A
#
# COMPACT_ATOMS: atom_id res chain seq x y z
N MET A 1 0.38 -17.28 8.33
CA MET A 1 -0.39 -18.50 8.64
C MET A 1 -0.87 -18.43 10.09
N SER A 2 -2.11 -18.00 10.30
CA SER A 2 -2.85 -18.27 11.54
C SER A 2 -4.32 -18.31 11.18
N GLY A 3 -4.72 -19.44 10.57
CA GLY A 3 -6.12 -19.79 10.41
C GLY A 3 -6.72 -20.06 11.78
N GLY A 4 -7.45 -19.08 12.32
CA GLY A 4 -8.39 -19.26 13.42
C GLY A 4 -9.80 -19.47 12.85
N PRO A 5 -10.67 -20.22 13.55
CA PRO A 5 -11.87 -20.83 12.99
C PRO A 5 -12.90 -19.81 12.46
N LEU A 6 -13.38 -20.06 11.23
CA LEU A 6 -14.44 -19.32 10.52
C LEU A 6 -15.86 -19.54 11.11
N THR A 7 -15.98 -19.75 12.42
CA THR A 7 -17.24 -20.21 13.04
C THR A 7 -17.50 -19.57 14.40
N GLU A 8 -17.27 -18.25 14.54
CA GLU A 8 -17.83 -17.47 15.64
C GLU A 8 -19.16 -16.86 15.19
N LYS A 9 -20.22 -17.20 15.92
CA LYS A 9 -21.64 -16.95 15.64
C LYS A 9 -21.89 -15.53 15.12
N ARG A 10 -22.47 -15.40 13.92
CA ARG A 10 -23.06 -14.15 13.41
C ARG A 10 -24.24 -13.78 14.33
N PRO A 11 -24.13 -12.76 15.20
CA PRO A 11 -25.33 -12.14 15.72
C PRO A 11 -25.97 -11.39 14.55
N GLU A 12 -27.22 -11.01 14.72
CA GLU A 12 -28.04 -10.29 13.74
C GLU A 12 -27.56 -8.84 13.57
N GLN A 13 -26.29 -8.69 13.18
CA GLN A 13 -25.56 -7.45 12.98
C GLN A 13 -26.03 -6.80 11.68
N SER A 14 -27.25 -6.27 11.80
CA SER A 14 -27.84 -5.09 11.17
C SER A 14 -27.27 -4.76 9.79
N PHE A 15 -28.10 -4.89 8.76
CA PHE A 15 -27.96 -4.26 7.43
C PHE A 15 -27.23 -2.89 7.44
N ILE A 16 -27.46 -2.09 8.49
CA ILE A 16 -26.81 -0.81 8.77
C ILE A 16 -25.28 -0.92 8.86
N LEU A 17 -24.72 -1.91 9.58
CA LEU A 17 -23.27 -2.11 9.72
C LEU A 17 -22.63 -2.47 8.38
N THR A 18 -23.26 -3.35 7.59
CA THR A 18 -22.77 -3.68 6.24
C THR A 18 -22.78 -2.47 5.31
N LYS A 19 -23.80 -1.62 5.40
CA LYS A 19 -23.86 -0.37 4.63
C LYS A 19 -22.78 0.63 5.07
N LEU A 20 -22.52 0.74 6.37
CA LEU A 20 -21.43 1.57 6.90
C LEU A 20 -20.06 1.08 6.45
N ASP A 21 -19.79 -0.23 6.50
CA ASP A 21 -18.57 -0.82 5.95
C ASP A 21 -18.40 -0.49 4.47
N SER A 22 -19.47 -0.66 3.70
CA SER A 22 -19.46 -0.39 2.26
C SER A 22 -19.16 1.08 1.97
N PHE A 23 -19.67 2.00 2.80
CA PHE A 23 -19.42 3.43 2.67
C PHE A 23 -17.98 3.79 3.05
N ILE A 24 -17.47 3.27 4.17
CA ILE A 24 -16.10 3.55 4.64
C ILE A 24 -15.07 3.03 3.63
N THR A 25 -15.21 1.79 3.20
CA THR A 25 -14.30 1.20 2.18
C THR A 25 -14.41 1.90 0.84
N TRP A 26 -15.61 2.35 0.44
CA TRP A 26 -15.79 3.20 -0.75
C TRP A 26 -15.08 4.54 -0.60
N ALA A 27 -15.15 5.19 0.56
CA ALA A 27 -14.44 6.44 0.79
C ALA A 27 -12.92 6.22 0.72
N GLN A 28 -12.41 5.24 1.47
CA GLN A 28 -10.98 4.92 1.54
C GLN A 28 -10.38 4.59 0.18
N LYS A 29 -11.02 3.72 -0.62
CA LYS A 29 -10.45 3.29 -1.91
C LYS A 29 -10.41 4.42 -2.95
N ASN A 30 -11.32 5.39 -2.87
CA ASN A 30 -11.44 6.49 -3.82
C ASN A 30 -10.68 7.76 -3.38
N SER A 31 -10.02 7.75 -2.22
CA SER A 31 -9.28 8.91 -1.71
C SER A 31 -7.91 8.50 -1.14
N LEU A 32 -7.16 7.70 -1.90
CA LEU A 32 -5.83 7.25 -1.50
C LEU A 32 -4.80 8.33 -1.80
N TRP A 33 -4.03 8.77 -0.82
CA TRP A 33 -2.97 9.77 -0.95
C TRP A 33 -1.59 9.11 -0.88
N PRO A 34 -0.95 8.85 -2.04
CA PRO A 34 0.34 8.18 -2.08
C PRO A 34 1.46 9.06 -1.53
N PHE A 35 2.30 8.44 -0.70
CA PHE A 35 3.64 8.87 -0.35
C PHE A 35 4.62 7.91 -1.02
N GLY A 36 5.44 8.42 -1.93
CA GLY A 36 6.42 7.61 -2.66
C GLY A 36 7.83 7.80 -2.11
N SER A 37 8.56 6.72 -1.80
CA SER A 37 10.02 6.82 -1.64
C SER A 37 10.71 6.59 -2.99
N GLY A 38 11.08 7.67 -3.67
CA GLY A 38 11.84 7.59 -4.92
C GLY A 38 13.30 7.19 -4.68
N LEU A 39 13.58 5.89 -4.59
CA LEU A 39 14.91 5.39 -4.21
C LEU A 39 15.84 5.11 -5.40
N ALA A 40 15.27 4.69 -6.53
CA ALA A 40 16.02 4.28 -7.71
C ALA A 40 15.21 4.50 -8.99
N CYS A 41 15.49 3.72 -10.05
CA CYS A 41 14.84 3.84 -11.36
C CYS A 41 13.31 3.79 -11.31
N CYS A 42 12.70 2.93 -10.49
CA CYS A 42 11.24 2.83 -10.37
C CYS A 42 10.55 4.14 -9.95
N ALA A 43 11.30 5.10 -9.38
CA ALA A 43 10.79 6.43 -9.09
C ALA A 43 10.41 7.20 -10.37
N MET A 44 11.15 7.02 -11.46
CA MET A 44 10.87 7.69 -12.73
C MET A 44 9.58 7.17 -13.35
N GLU A 45 9.37 5.85 -13.32
CA GLU A 45 8.13 5.24 -13.77
C GLU A 45 6.95 5.62 -12.87
N MET A 46 7.16 5.77 -11.56
CA MET A 46 6.13 6.29 -10.65
C MET A 46 5.74 7.73 -11.00
N ILE A 47 6.71 8.59 -11.31
CA ILE A 47 6.45 9.96 -11.79
C ILE A 47 5.74 9.93 -13.16
N ALA A 48 6.12 9.01 -14.04
CA ALA A 48 5.46 8.84 -15.34
C ALA A 48 4.00 8.38 -15.19
N THR A 49 3.67 7.55 -14.19
CA THR A 49 2.28 7.21 -13.87
C THR A 49 1.51 8.44 -13.37
N ALA A 50 2.17 9.33 -12.63
CA ALA A 50 1.57 10.60 -12.19
C ALA A 50 1.41 11.64 -13.31
N ALA A 51 2.12 11.48 -14.43
CA ALA A 51 2.05 12.39 -15.56
C ALA A 51 0.73 12.24 -16.33
N SER A 52 0.42 13.24 -17.16
CA SER A 52 -0.86 13.41 -17.85
C SER A 52 -1.30 12.24 -18.73
N HIS A 53 -0.39 11.36 -19.14
CA HIS A 53 -0.75 10.20 -19.97
C HIS A 53 -1.56 9.18 -19.18
N TYR A 54 -1.08 8.81 -17.99
CA TYR A 54 -1.69 7.78 -17.16
C TYR A 54 -2.55 8.36 -16.04
N ASP A 55 -2.21 9.56 -15.58
CA ASP A 55 -2.93 10.40 -14.64
C ASP A 55 -3.59 9.62 -13.48
N ILE A 56 -2.79 9.31 -12.45
CA ILE A 56 -3.32 8.64 -11.25
C ILE A 56 -4.38 9.47 -10.51
N ALA A 57 -4.48 10.78 -10.78
CA ALA A 57 -5.48 11.64 -10.15
C ALA A 57 -6.91 11.15 -10.44
N ARG A 58 -7.13 10.56 -11.63
CA ARG A 58 -8.41 9.97 -12.02
C ARG A 58 -8.92 8.89 -11.04
N PHE A 59 -8.01 8.20 -10.36
CA PHE A 59 -8.34 7.14 -9.40
C PHE A 59 -8.41 7.63 -7.95
N GLY A 60 -8.45 8.95 -7.74
CA GLY A 60 -8.48 9.56 -6.40
C GLY A 60 -7.11 9.69 -5.74
N MET A 61 -6.04 9.49 -6.52
CA MET A 61 -4.64 9.56 -6.06
C MET A 61 -3.93 10.81 -6.55
N GLU A 62 -4.65 11.93 -6.59
CA GLU A 62 -4.19 13.20 -7.18
C GLU A 62 -2.97 13.81 -6.50
N LEU A 63 -2.84 13.64 -5.17
CA LEU A 63 -1.80 14.28 -4.39
C LEU A 63 -0.75 13.26 -3.94
N PHE A 64 0.42 13.32 -4.58
CA PHE A 64 1.63 12.77 -3.97
C PHE A 64 2.04 13.64 -2.79
N ARG A 65 1.83 13.12 -1.59
CA ARG A 65 2.18 13.86 -0.37
C ARG A 65 3.67 13.72 -0.11
N ALA A 66 4.33 14.83 0.21
CA ALA A 66 5.74 14.81 0.62
C ALA A 66 5.90 14.38 2.10
N SER A 67 4.87 14.59 2.92
CA SER A 67 4.89 14.24 4.34
C SER A 67 4.16 12.91 4.58
N PRO A 68 4.79 11.92 5.28
CA PRO A 68 4.14 10.65 5.58
C PRO A 68 2.97 10.79 6.55
N ARG A 69 2.95 11.83 7.40
CA ARG A 69 1.91 12.04 8.42
C ARG A 69 0.50 12.29 7.87
N GLN A 70 0.39 12.61 6.59
CA GLN A 70 -0.88 12.91 5.92
C GLN A 70 -1.16 11.91 4.79
N ALA A 71 -0.30 10.90 4.61
CA ALA A 71 -0.46 9.89 3.57
C ALA A 71 -0.98 8.59 4.17
N ASP A 72 -1.74 7.86 3.38
CA ASP A 72 -2.31 6.55 3.73
C ASP A 72 -1.69 5.42 2.89
N LEU A 73 -1.14 5.73 1.71
CA LEU A 73 -0.50 4.76 0.84
C LEU A 73 1.02 5.01 0.78
N PHE A 74 1.83 4.01 1.11
CA PHE A 74 3.28 4.06 0.96
C PHE A 74 3.74 3.26 -0.26
N ILE A 75 4.26 3.94 -1.28
CA ILE A 75 4.86 3.30 -2.45
C ILE A 75 6.38 3.25 -2.28
N VAL A 76 6.93 2.04 -2.12
CA VAL A 76 8.37 1.82 -2.09
C VAL A 76 8.86 1.58 -3.51
N SER A 77 9.32 2.64 -4.18
CA SER A 77 9.74 2.62 -5.58
C SER A 77 11.27 2.55 -5.73
N GLY A 78 11.78 1.32 -5.69
CA GLY A 78 13.17 1.01 -6.05
C GLY A 78 13.95 0.25 -4.97
N THR A 79 15.28 0.33 -5.06
CA THR A 79 16.18 -0.48 -4.25
C THR A 79 16.29 0.04 -2.82
N VAL A 80 15.98 -0.83 -1.85
CA VAL A 80 16.17 -0.54 -0.43
C VAL A 80 17.56 -1.00 -0.01
N THR A 81 18.40 -0.07 0.43
CA THR A 81 19.71 -0.40 1.02
C THR A 81 19.57 -0.66 2.52
N ASN A 82 20.50 -1.43 3.09
CA ASN A 82 20.53 -1.70 4.54
C ASN A 82 20.61 -0.43 5.38
N LYS A 83 21.24 0.63 4.86
CA LYS A 83 21.29 1.95 5.49
C LYS A 83 19.93 2.68 5.44
N MET A 84 19.15 2.47 4.39
CA MET A 84 17.85 3.10 4.20
C MET A 84 16.71 2.35 4.93
N ALA A 85 16.87 1.05 5.18
CA ALA A 85 15.90 0.22 5.90
C ALA A 85 15.33 0.86 7.19
N PRO A 86 16.16 1.35 8.15
CA PRO A 86 15.62 1.97 9.37
C PRO A 86 14.88 3.29 9.11
N VAL A 87 15.19 4.01 8.02
CA VAL A 87 14.48 5.25 7.66
C VAL A 87 13.10 4.92 7.11
N ILE A 88 12.99 3.93 6.22
CA ILE A 88 11.71 3.45 5.69
C ILE A 88 10.80 2.97 6.82
N ARG A 89 11.35 2.24 7.79
CA ARG A 89 10.61 1.80 8.97
C ARG A 89 10.01 2.98 9.74
N ARG A 90 10.81 4.01 10.02
CA ARG A 90 10.35 5.21 10.74
C ARG A 90 9.30 5.99 9.96
N LEU A 91 9.45 6.09 8.63
CA LEU A 91 8.47 6.77 7.79
C LEU A 91 7.11 6.06 7.87
N TRP A 92 7.11 4.74 7.76
CA TRP A 92 5.89 3.93 7.88
C TRP A 92 5.28 4.00 9.29
N GLU A 93 6.09 4.02 10.35
CA GLU A 93 5.61 4.19 11.73
C GLU A 93 4.98 5.57 11.97
N GLN A 94 5.39 6.61 11.24
CA GLN A 94 4.83 7.95 11.35
C GLN A 94 3.54 8.16 10.54
N MET A 95 3.16 7.20 9.68
CA MET A 95 1.92 7.26 8.92
C MET A 95 0.72 6.92 9.82
N PRO A 96 -0.40 7.66 9.71
CA PRO A 96 -1.63 7.35 10.41
C PRO A 96 -2.23 6.02 9.92
N ASP A 97 -3.00 5.37 10.79
CA ASP A 97 -3.84 4.24 10.39
C ASP A 97 -5.20 4.75 9.87
N PRO A 98 -5.79 4.17 8.82
CA PRO A 98 -5.35 3.01 8.04
C PRO A 98 -4.24 3.35 7.03
N LYS A 99 -3.27 2.44 6.88
CA LYS A 99 -2.16 2.59 5.92
C LYS A 99 -1.88 1.31 5.14
N TRP A 100 -1.48 1.49 3.89
CA TRP A 100 -1.16 0.41 2.97
C TRP A 100 0.23 0.60 2.35
N VAL A 101 0.85 -0.51 1.97
CA VAL A 101 2.21 -0.50 1.38
C VAL A 101 2.23 -1.22 0.04
N VAL A 102 2.74 -0.55 -0.98
CA VAL A 102 2.98 -1.14 -2.30
C VAL A 102 4.48 -1.24 -2.54
N ALA A 103 4.98 -2.44 -2.79
CA ALA A 103 6.35 -2.66 -3.22
C ALA A 103 6.42 -2.60 -4.75
N MET A 104 7.10 -1.58 -5.28
CA MET A 104 7.22 -1.35 -6.71
C MET A 104 8.60 -1.75 -7.23
N GLY A 105 8.60 -2.75 -8.12
CA GLY A 105 9.77 -3.25 -8.82
C GLY A 105 10.54 -4.33 -8.05
N ASN A 106 11.27 -5.16 -8.80
CA ASN A 106 11.94 -6.36 -8.29
C ASN A 106 12.95 -6.05 -7.17
N CYS A 107 13.57 -4.86 -7.21
CA CYS A 107 14.48 -4.41 -6.16
C CYS A 107 13.78 -4.27 -4.79
N ALA A 108 12.55 -3.78 -4.75
CA ALA A 108 11.76 -3.67 -3.52
C ALA A 108 11.22 -5.03 -3.07
N ILE A 109 10.83 -5.89 -4.02
CA ILE A 109 10.23 -7.21 -3.73
C ILE A 109 11.27 -8.19 -3.16
N SER A 110 12.42 -8.34 -3.84
CA SER A 110 13.39 -9.40 -3.53
C SER A 110 14.85 -8.93 -3.48
N GLY A 111 15.12 -7.63 -3.64
CA GLY A 111 16.48 -7.10 -3.84
C GLY A 111 16.87 -7.00 -5.33
N GLY A 112 16.10 -7.62 -6.23
CA GLY A 112 16.23 -7.47 -7.67
C GLY A 112 17.56 -8.04 -8.20
N PRO A 113 18.21 -7.39 -9.18
CA PRO A 113 19.47 -7.86 -9.75
C PRO A 113 20.67 -7.66 -8.81
N PHE A 114 20.47 -7.21 -7.57
CA PHE A 114 21.53 -6.85 -6.62
C PHE A 114 21.60 -7.83 -5.43
N PRO A 115 22.20 -9.01 -5.60
CA PRO A 115 22.51 -9.91 -4.49
C PRO A 115 23.77 -9.42 -3.74
N SER A 116 23.76 -8.19 -3.25
CA SER A 116 24.90 -7.54 -2.60
C SER A 116 24.67 -7.32 -1.11
N TYR A 117 25.77 -7.20 -0.36
CA TYR A 117 25.74 -6.97 1.10
C TYR A 117 25.11 -5.62 1.49
N SER A 118 24.98 -4.68 0.56
CA SER A 118 24.46 -3.35 0.82
C SER A 118 22.95 -3.24 0.58
N VAL A 119 22.36 -4.19 -0.16
CA VAL A 119 20.95 -4.18 -0.57
C VAL A 119 20.15 -5.16 0.28
N LEU A 120 19.02 -4.68 0.78
CA LEU A 120 18.06 -5.51 1.48
C LEU A 120 17.35 -6.42 0.48
N GLN A 121 17.38 -7.72 0.74
CA GLN A 121 16.73 -8.74 -0.09
C GLN A 121 15.23 -8.80 0.23
N GLY A 122 14.50 -7.72 -0.13
CA GLY A 122 13.06 -7.55 0.05
C GLY A 122 12.68 -6.58 1.18
N VAL A 123 11.78 -5.64 0.87
CA VAL A 123 11.26 -4.65 1.83
C VAL A 123 10.33 -5.26 2.89
N ASP A 124 9.76 -6.42 2.59
CA ASP A 124 8.87 -7.19 3.49
C ASP A 124 9.55 -7.59 4.81
N LYS A 125 10.89 -7.57 4.85
CA LYS A 125 11.66 -7.80 6.09
C LYS A 125 11.57 -6.63 7.09
N VAL A 126 11.12 -5.45 6.66
CA VAL A 126 11.15 -4.21 7.45
C VAL A 126 9.73 -3.68 7.71
N ILE A 127 8.90 -3.67 6.67
CA ILE A 127 7.51 -3.22 6.73
C ILE A 127 6.62 -4.25 6.04
N PRO A 128 5.38 -4.46 6.52
CA PRO A 128 4.44 -5.36 5.85
C PRO A 128 4.06 -4.78 4.48
N VAL A 129 4.07 -5.62 3.44
CA VAL A 129 3.67 -5.22 2.09
C VAL A 129 2.28 -5.76 1.74
N ASP A 130 1.43 -4.91 1.19
CA ASP A 130 0.07 -5.28 0.79
C ASP A 130 -0.04 -5.78 -0.64
N VAL A 131 0.68 -5.13 -1.56
CA VAL A 131 0.67 -5.43 -2.99
C VAL A 131 2.09 -5.35 -3.55
N TYR A 132 2.42 -6.31 -4.40
CA TYR A 132 3.71 -6.40 -5.08
C TYR A 132 3.51 -6.13 -6.58
N VAL A 133 4.23 -5.13 -7.12
CA VAL A 133 4.21 -4.80 -8.55
C VAL A 133 5.54 -5.23 -9.17
N ALA A 134 5.52 -6.33 -9.92
CA ALA A 134 6.71 -6.90 -10.54
C ALA A 134 7.17 -6.07 -11.75
N GLY A 135 8.49 -5.88 -11.89
CA GLY A 135 9.11 -5.16 -13.00
C GLY A 135 10.50 -4.59 -12.67
N CYS A 136 11.25 -4.14 -13.67
CA CYS A 136 12.61 -3.58 -13.49
C CYS A 136 12.99 -2.53 -14.55
N PRO A 137 12.40 -1.32 -14.55
CA PRO A 137 11.26 -0.88 -13.74
C PRO A 137 9.92 -1.39 -14.31
N PRO A 138 8.86 -1.53 -13.51
CA PRO A 138 7.53 -1.84 -14.04
C PRO A 138 7.03 -0.67 -14.89
N GLY A 139 6.39 -0.97 -16.02
CA GLY A 139 5.75 0.07 -16.83
C GLY A 139 4.66 0.81 -16.03
N PRO A 140 4.35 2.08 -16.35
CA PRO A 140 3.35 2.85 -15.62
C PRO A 140 1.98 2.17 -15.52
N GLN A 141 1.59 1.43 -16.57
CA GLN A 141 0.36 0.62 -16.62
C GLN A 141 0.35 -0.46 -15.55
N ALA A 142 1.46 -1.17 -15.36
CA ALA A 142 1.56 -2.23 -14.36
C ALA A 142 1.47 -1.67 -12.93
N LEU A 143 1.99 -0.46 -12.70
CA LEU A 143 1.77 0.24 -11.43
C LEU A 143 0.29 0.59 -11.23
N LEU A 144 -0.38 1.10 -12.27
CA LEU A 144 -1.81 1.40 -12.23
C LEU A 144 -2.64 0.16 -11.90
N ASP A 145 -2.36 -0.96 -12.55
CA ASP A 145 -3.03 -2.24 -12.29
C ASP A 145 -2.81 -2.71 -10.85
N GLY A 146 -1.60 -2.53 -10.32
CA GLY A 146 -1.29 -2.80 -8.91
C GLY A 146 -2.09 -1.92 -7.95
N LEU A 147 -2.30 -0.65 -8.29
CA LEU A 147 -3.11 0.28 -7.50
C LEU A 147 -4.61 -0.07 -7.56
N ILE A 148 -5.11 -0.50 -8.72
CA ILE A 148 -6.48 -1.01 -8.86
C ILE A 148 -6.67 -2.27 -8.02
N LEU A 149 -5.70 -3.18 -8.03
CA LEU A 149 -5.71 -4.39 -7.20
C LEU A 149 -5.69 -4.03 -5.70
N LEU A 150 -4.99 -2.97 -5.30
CA LEU A 150 -5.04 -2.45 -3.94
C LEU A 150 -6.44 -1.92 -3.60
N GLN A 151 -7.08 -1.15 -4.49
CA GLN A 151 -8.45 -0.67 -4.30
C GLN A 151 -9.46 -1.82 -4.16
N GLU A 152 -9.28 -2.90 -4.93
CA GLU A 152 -10.09 -4.12 -4.79
C GLU A 152 -9.87 -4.81 -3.45
N LYS A 153 -8.62 -4.84 -2.96
CA LYS A 153 -8.29 -5.37 -1.63
C LYS A 153 -8.99 -4.57 -0.53
N ILE A 154 -8.90 -3.24 -0.57
CA ILE A 154 -9.57 -2.33 0.39
C ILE A 154 -11.08 -2.51 0.35
N SER A 155 -11.65 -2.70 -0.84
CA SER A 155 -13.10 -2.89 -1.00
C SER A 155 -13.63 -4.19 -0.35
N ARG A 156 -12.76 -5.13 0.02
CA ARG A 156 -13.12 -6.39 0.70
C ARG A 156 -12.89 -6.33 2.21
N GLU A 157 -12.37 -5.23 2.74
CA GLU A 157 -12.16 -5.06 4.17
C GLU A 157 -13.48 -4.73 4.90
N HIS A 158 -13.56 -5.09 6.19
CA HIS A 158 -14.72 -4.83 7.04
C HIS A 158 -14.30 -4.04 8.28
N PRO A 159 -14.04 -2.72 8.13
CA PRO A 159 -13.44 -1.91 9.19
C PRO A 159 -14.30 -1.80 10.45
N THR A 160 -15.64 -1.81 10.33
CA THR A 160 -16.51 -1.71 11.52
C THR A 160 -16.41 -2.93 12.43
N GLN A 161 -16.17 -4.13 11.89
CA GLN A 161 -16.00 -5.34 12.72
C GLN A 161 -14.80 -5.21 13.66
N VAL A 162 -13.70 -4.62 13.20
CA VAL A 162 -12.49 -4.41 14.01
C VAL A 162 -12.73 -3.34 15.07
N MET A 163 -13.39 -2.23 14.70
CA MET A 163 -13.67 -1.12 15.62
C MET A 163 -14.63 -1.50 16.75
N PHE A 164 -15.69 -2.27 16.46
CA PHE A 164 -16.68 -2.66 17.48
C PHE A 164 -16.23 -3.87 18.32
N LYS A 165 -15.38 -4.76 17.78
CA LYS A 165 -14.81 -5.89 18.54
C LYS A 165 -13.79 -5.44 19.60
N ALA A 166 -13.11 -4.31 19.41
CA ALA A 166 -12.15 -3.78 20.38
C ALA A 166 -12.80 -3.09 21.60
N ARG A 167 -14.13 -2.96 21.62
CA ARG A 167 -14.87 -2.18 22.61
C ARG A 167 -15.65 -3.02 23.64
N TYR A 168 -15.63 -4.35 23.51
CA TYR A 168 -16.27 -5.30 24.42
C TYR A 168 -15.31 -6.43 24.79
#